data_AF-A0A239MVJ7-F1
#
_entry.id   AF-A0A239MVJ7-F1
#
_cell.length_a   1.000
_cell.length_b   1.000
_cell.length_c   1.000
_cell.angle_alpha   90.00
_cell.angle_beta   90.00
_cell.angle_gamma   90.00
#
_symmetry.space_group_name_H-M   'P 1'
#
loop_
_entity.id
_entity.type
_entity.pdbx_description
1 polymer ?
#
loop_
_entity_poly.entity_id
_entity_poly.type
_entity_poly.pdbx_seq_one_letter_code
_entity_poly.pdbx_strand_id
1 'polypeptide(L)'
;MAEISAVAAEIQAYAASAGALATEVAGAAAAATAAGPAVLTPVFGLIGTEFLGAAVGVHTAHTAAIARLADALGSIGVATARSGAGYELTDSATAETLA
;
A
#
# COMPACT_ATOMS: atom_id res chain seq x y z
N MET A 1 8.20 -12.49 30.91
CA MET A 1 7.59 -11.49 30.01
C MET A 1 8.69 -10.52 29.64
N ALA A 2 9.04 -10.41 28.36
CA ALA A 2 10.09 -9.49 27.94
C ALA A 2 9.55 -8.06 28.04
N GLU A 3 10.40 -7.12 28.46
CA GLU A 3 10.09 -5.69 28.43
C GLU A 3 9.92 -5.24 26.98
N ILE A 4 8.82 -4.55 26.68
CA ILE A 4 8.56 -3.95 25.37
C ILE A 4 8.78 -2.45 25.52
N SER A 5 9.78 -1.91 24.81
CA SER A 5 10.01 -0.48 24.68
C SER A 5 9.45 0.00 23.34
N ALA A 6 8.58 1.01 23.37
CA ALA A 6 7.97 1.61 22.19
C ALA A 6 8.41 3.07 22.07
N VAL A 7 9.04 3.42 20.95
CA VAL A 7 9.41 4.80 20.64
C VAL A 7 8.36 5.38 19.71
N ALA A 8 7.44 6.18 20.25
CA ALA A 8 6.29 6.69 19.50
C ALA A 8 6.70 7.44 18.22
N ALA A 9 7.78 8.23 18.27
CA ALA A 9 8.31 8.92 17.10
C ALA A 9 8.71 7.97 15.95
N GLU A 10 9.30 6.81 16.26
CA GLU A 10 9.67 5.81 15.25
C GLU A 10 8.44 5.11 14.66
N ILE A 11 7.42 4.87 15.49
CA ILE A 11 6.13 4.33 15.06
C ILE A 11 5.45 5.29 14.06
N GLN A 12 5.49 6.59 14.35
CA GLN A 12 4.97 7.63 13.45
C GLN A 12 5.78 7.71 12.15
N ALA A 13 7.11 7.60 12.23
CA ALA A 13 7.97 7.58 11.05
C ALA A 13 7.64 6.39 10.14
N TYR A 14 7.48 5.18 10.69
CA TYR A 14 7.06 4.02 9.93
C TYR A 14 5.68 4.20 9.30
N ALA A 15 4.72 4.74 10.04
CA ALA A 15 3.37 5.00 9.52
C ALA A 15 3.40 5.92 8.29
N ALA A 16 4.23 6.97 8.33
CA ALA A 16 4.45 7.88 7.20
C ALA A 16 5.11 7.15 6.01
N SER A 17 6.13 6.32 6.26
CA SER A 17 6.76 5.51 5.21
C SER A 17 5.78 4.53 4.55
N ALA A 18 4.92 3.87 5.33
CA ALA A 18 3.89 2.97 4.80
C ALA A 18 2.88 3.73 3.92
N GLY A 19 2.46 4.94 4.33
CA GLY A 19 1.58 5.79 3.53
C GLY A 19 2.22 6.29 2.23
N ALA A 20 3.51 6.64 2.26
CA ALA A 20 4.26 7.02 1.07
C ALA A 20 4.36 5.84 0.08
N LEU A 21 4.71 4.65 0.58
CA LEU A 21 4.79 3.44 -0.25
C LEU A 21 3.41 3.07 -0.83
N ALA A 22 2.34 3.19 -0.06
CA ALA A 22 0.98 2.98 -0.57
C ALA A 22 0.68 3.89 -1.77
N THR A 23 1.05 5.17 -1.68
CA THR A 23 0.85 6.15 -2.76
C THR A 23 1.68 5.78 -4.00
N GLU A 24 2.95 5.40 -3.82
CA GLU A 24 3.81 4.99 -4.93
C GLU A 24 3.29 3.73 -5.63
N VAL A 25 2.88 2.72 -4.87
CA VAL A 25 2.33 1.46 -5.40
C VAL A 25 1.00 1.70 -6.11
N ALA A 26 0.13 2.58 -5.59
CA ALA A 26 -1.11 2.97 -6.28
C ALA A 26 -0.81 3.67 -7.62
N GLY A 27 0.19 4.57 -7.64
CA GLY A 27 0.66 5.21 -8.86
C GLY A 27 1.19 4.21 -9.88
N ALA A 28 1.98 3.23 -9.43
CA ALA A 28 2.49 2.15 -10.28
C ALA A 28 1.36 1.30 -10.88
N ALA A 29 0.32 0.96 -10.09
CA ALA A 29 -0.85 0.25 -10.60
C ALA A 29 -1.60 1.03 -11.69
N ALA A 30 -1.76 2.34 -11.52
CA ALA A 30 -2.40 3.21 -12.50
C ALA A 30 -1.57 3.30 -13.80
N ALA A 31 -0.25 3.51 -13.68
CA ALA A 31 0.66 3.55 -14.81
C ALA A 31 0.69 2.22 -15.57
N ALA A 32 0.76 1.09 -14.86
CA ALA A 32 0.71 -0.24 -15.47
C ALA A 32 -0.62 -0.48 -16.20
N THR A 33 -1.75 -0.05 -15.62
CA THR A 33 -3.07 -0.16 -16.27
C THR A 33 -3.10 0.63 -17.58
N ALA A 34 -2.56 1.85 -17.59
CA ALA A 34 -2.48 2.67 -18.80
C ALA A 34 -1.58 2.06 -19.88
N ALA A 35 -0.51 1.36 -19.49
CA ALA A 35 0.42 0.67 -20.38
C ALA A 35 0.00 -0.78 -20.72
N GLY A 36 -1.28 -1.13 -20.56
CA GLY A 36 -1.76 -2.49 -20.71
C GLY A 36 -1.66 -3.08 -22.13
N PRO A 37 -1.69 -4.42 -22.27
CA PRO A 37 -1.38 -5.11 -23.52
C PRO A 37 -2.40 -4.90 -24.64
N ALA A 38 -3.58 -4.32 -24.36
CA ALA A 38 -4.59 -4.02 -25.37
C ALA A 38 -4.06 -3.15 -26.53
N VAL A 39 -3.03 -2.33 -26.26
CA VAL A 39 -2.35 -1.51 -27.28
C VAL A 39 -1.65 -2.35 -28.37
N LEU A 40 -1.40 -3.64 -28.10
CA LEU A 40 -0.75 -4.57 -29.03
C LEU A 40 -1.73 -5.21 -30.02
N THR A 41 -3.01 -4.81 -30.02
CA THR A 41 -4.03 -5.30 -30.97
C THR A 41 -3.55 -5.31 -32.43
N PRO A 42 -2.90 -4.24 -32.96
CA PRO A 42 -2.41 -4.23 -34.34
C PRO A 42 -1.30 -5.25 -34.61
N VAL A 43 -0.52 -5.62 -33.59
CA VAL A 43 0.62 -6.55 -33.71
C VAL A 43 0.14 -8.01 -33.73
N PHE A 44 -0.82 -8.35 -32.87
CA PHE A 44 -1.34 -9.71 -32.76
C PHE A 44 -2.34 -10.08 -33.87
N GLY A 45 -3.00 -9.09 -34.48
CA GLY A 45 -3.96 -9.31 -35.55
C GLY A 45 -5.09 -10.28 -35.17
N LEU A 46 -5.75 -10.87 -36.17
CA LEU A 46 -6.89 -11.79 -35.94
C LEU A 46 -6.48 -13.13 -35.32
N ILE A 47 -5.27 -13.62 -35.64
CA ILE A 47 -4.79 -14.93 -35.19
C ILE A 47 -4.41 -14.91 -33.70
N GLY A 48 -3.85 -13.80 -33.23
CA GLY A 48 -3.39 -13.66 -31.85
C GLY A 48 -4.46 -13.22 -30.84
N THR A 49 -5.73 -13.16 -31.23
CA THR A 49 -6.83 -12.59 -30.42
C THR A 49 -7.02 -13.30 -29.09
N GLU A 50 -7.02 -14.64 -29.08
CA GLU A 50 -7.15 -15.44 -27.85
C GLU A 50 -5.99 -15.20 -26.87
N PHE A 51 -4.76 -15.19 -27.38
CA PHE A 51 -3.58 -14.90 -26.55
C PHE A 51 -3.64 -13.49 -25.99
N LEU A 52 -3.97 -12.50 -26.83
CA LEU A 52 -4.07 -11.11 -26.42
C LEU A 52 -5.18 -10.93 -25.37
N GLY A 53 -6.32 -11.60 -25.54
CA GLY A 53 -7.41 -11.60 -24.56
C GLY A 53 -6.96 -12.16 -23.21
N ALA A 54 -6.26 -13.30 -23.20
CA ALA A 54 -5.69 -13.87 -21.99
C ALA A 54 -4.66 -12.94 -21.34
N ALA A 55 -3.77 -12.33 -22.12
CA ALA A 55 -2.78 -11.37 -21.64
C ALA A 55 -3.42 -10.12 -21.02
N VAL A 56 -4.47 -9.58 -21.66
CA VAL A 56 -5.27 -8.47 -21.09
C VAL A 56 -5.91 -8.89 -19.77
N GLY A 57 -6.55 -10.06 -19.71
CA GLY A 57 -7.17 -10.56 -18.49
C GLY A 57 -6.17 -10.71 -17.33
N VAL A 58 -5.01 -11.32 -17.59
CA VAL A 58 -3.94 -11.47 -16.59
C VAL A 58 -3.40 -10.10 -16.16
N HIS A 59 -3.16 -9.20 -17.11
CA HIS A 59 -2.68 -7.85 -16.81
C HIS A 59 -3.66 -7.08 -15.92
N THR A 60 -4.94 -7.10 -16.24
CA THR A 60 -5.98 -6.46 -15.42
C THR A 60 -6.06 -7.07 -14.01
N ALA A 61 -5.98 -8.40 -13.90
CA ALA A 61 -5.96 -9.06 -12.59
C ALA A 61 -4.71 -8.67 -11.77
N HIS A 62 -3.56 -8.55 -12.44
CA HIS A 62 -2.31 -8.14 -11.82
C HIS A 62 -2.35 -6.70 -11.32
N THR A 63 -2.78 -5.74 -12.14
CA THR A 63 -2.86 -4.33 -11.72
C THR A 63 -3.89 -4.13 -10.60
N ALA A 64 -5.00 -4.89 -10.61
CA ALA A 64 -5.96 -4.90 -9.50
C ALA A 64 -5.37 -5.51 -8.22
N ALA A 65 -4.45 -6.48 -8.31
CA ALA A 65 -3.73 -7.00 -7.14
C ALA A 65 -2.75 -5.95 -6.57
N ILE A 66 -2.05 -5.21 -7.43
CA ILE A 66 -1.15 -4.11 -7.00
C ILE A 66 -1.95 -3.00 -6.31
N ALA A 67 -3.11 -2.62 -6.84
CA ALA A 67 -3.98 -1.63 -6.21
C ALA A 67 -4.42 -2.07 -4.80
N ARG A 68 -4.82 -3.34 -4.63
CA ARG A 68 -5.16 -3.89 -3.31
C ARG A 68 -3.97 -3.92 -2.34
N LEU A 69 -2.76 -4.14 -2.85
CA LEU A 69 -1.53 -4.06 -2.03
C LEU A 69 -1.30 -2.63 -1.54
N ALA A 70 -1.49 -1.61 -2.39
CA ALA A 70 -1.42 -0.21 -1.99
C ALA A 70 -2.43 0.10 -0.86
N ASP A 71 -3.68 -0.34 -0.99
CA ASP A 71 -4.71 -0.16 0.05
C ASP A 71 -4.32 -0.81 1.37
N ALA A 72 -3.73 -2.02 1.31
CA ALA A 72 -3.26 -2.73 2.51
C ALA A 72 -2.12 -1.96 3.20
N LEU A 73 -1.15 -1.45 2.45
CA LEU A 73 -0.06 -0.62 2.98
C LEU A 73 -0.59 0.68 3.61
N GLY A 74 -1.55 1.33 2.97
CA GLY A 74 -2.20 2.52 3.52
C GLY A 74 -2.94 2.20 4.83
N SER A 75 -3.64 1.07 4.88
CA SER A 75 -4.33 0.60 6.09
C SER A 75 -3.37 0.30 7.23
N ILE A 76 -2.23 -0.32 6.94
CA ILE A 76 -1.14 -0.55 7.91
C ILE A 76 -0.62 0.79 8.43
N GLY A 77 -0.31 1.74 7.54
CA GLY A 77 0.16 3.07 7.93
C GLY A 77 -0.82 3.77 8.88
N VAL A 78 -2.12 3.76 8.56
CA VAL A 78 -3.15 4.35 9.43
C VAL A 78 -3.25 3.63 10.78
N ALA A 79 -3.20 2.28 10.79
CA ALA A 79 -3.24 1.51 12.04
C ALA A 79 -2.02 1.83 12.91
N THR A 80 -0.83 1.87 12.32
CA THR A 80 0.41 2.19 13.04
C THR A 80 0.41 3.62 13.57
N ALA A 81 -0.10 4.59 12.80
CA ALA A 81 -0.24 5.97 13.25
C ALA A 81 -1.14 6.09 14.49
N ARG A 82 -2.26 5.35 14.51
CA ARG A 82 -3.16 5.31 15.68
C ARG A 82 -2.48 4.69 16.89
N SER A 83 -1.71 3.63 16.71
CA SER A 83 -0.94 3.03 17.80
C SER A 83 0.11 3.99 18.36
N GLY A 84 0.83 4.72 17.51
CA GLY A 84 1.80 5.75 17.91
C GLY A 84 1.17 6.84 18.77
N ALA A 85 0.05 7.40 18.31
CA ALA A 85 -0.72 8.39 19.08
C ALA A 85 -1.24 7.83 20.42
N GLY A 86 -1.63 6.55 20.46
CA GLY A 86 -2.03 5.87 21.69
C GLY A 86 -0.91 5.81 22.74
N TYR A 87 0.33 5.56 22.31
CA TYR A 87 1.49 5.58 23.21
C TYR A 87 1.75 6.99 23.76
N GLU A 88 1.74 8.02 22.91
CA GLU A 88 1.95 9.42 23.33
C GLU A 88 0.88 9.89 24.34
N LEU A 89 -0.39 9.55 24.10
CA LEU A 89 -1.48 9.87 25.01
C LEU A 89 -1.34 9.15 26.36
N THR A 90 -0.90 7.90 26.35
CA THR A 90 -0.70 7.13 27.58
C THR A 90 0.48 7.68 28.39
N ASP A 91 1.58 8.02 27.71
CA ASP A 91 2.78 8.58 28.34
C ASP A 91 2.48 9.95 28.97
N SER A 92 1.82 10.84 28.24
CA SER A 92 1.41 12.16 28.74
C SER A 92 0.45 12.08 29.94
N ALA A 93 -0.60 11.24 29.87
CA ALA A 93 -1.52 11.04 30.99
C ALA A 93 -0.82 10.46 32.24
N THR A 94 0.16 9.59 32.03
CA THR A 94 0.97 9.02 33.11
C THR A 94 1.85 10.09 33.75
N ALA A 95 2.52 10.92 32.94
CA ALA A 95 3.35 12.03 33.41
C ALA A 95 2.52 13.06 34.21
N GLU A 96 1.31 13.39 33.76
CA GLU A 96 0.38 14.26 34.49
C GLU A 96 -0.06 13.69 35.83
N THR A 97 -0.27 12.37 35.92
CA THR A 97 -0.66 11.70 37.18
C THR A 97 0.48 11.67 38.21
N LEU A 98 1.73 11.74 37.75
CA LEU A 98 2.94 11.66 38.58
C LEU A 98 3.50 13.03 38.98
N ALA A 99 2.95 14.12 38.43
CA ALA A 99 3.34 15.51 38.73
C ALA A 99 2.62 16.07 39.97
#